data_AF-A0A1J3FIT0-F1
#
_entry.id   AF-A0A1J3FIT0-F1
#
_cell.length_a   1.000
_cell.length_b   1.000
_cell.length_c   1.000
_cell.angle_alpha   90.00
_cell.angle_beta   90.00
_cell.angle_gamma   90.00
#
_symmetry.space_group_name_H-M   'P 1'
#
loop_
_entity.id
_entity.type
_entity.pdbx_description
1 polymer ?
#
loop_
_entity_poly.entity_id
_entity_poly.type
_entity_poly.pdbx_seq_one_letter_code
_entity_poly.pdbx_strand_id
1 'polypeptide(L)'
;KVSFEDKGSPDSVLSLFRSHGFTNSQICDIITDYPQLLIADAEKSLGPKLKFLQSRGALRSELTEILTKVPKILAMKKDKATSVYYDFVKEIIKADKSSKFETLCHSSLPHGSRQDNKIRNVLVLRELGVPQRL
;
A
#
# COMPACT_ATOMS: atom_id res chain seq x y z
N LYS A 1 -1.31 23.53 -33.48
CA LYS A 1 -2.24 23.46 -32.32
C LYS A 1 -2.14 22.03 -31.77
N VAL A 2 -1.32 21.82 -30.74
CA VAL A 2 -1.12 20.49 -30.15
C VAL A 2 -2.27 20.26 -29.18
N SER A 3 -3.18 19.35 -29.50
CA SER A 3 -4.21 18.91 -28.55
C SER A 3 -3.55 17.91 -27.61
N PHE A 4 -3.35 18.31 -26.35
CA PHE A 4 -3.16 17.33 -25.29
C PHE A 4 -4.50 16.63 -25.11
N GLU A 5 -4.61 15.40 -25.60
CA GLU A 5 -5.69 14.51 -25.15
C GLU A 5 -5.61 14.46 -23.63
N ASP A 6 -6.69 14.86 -22.96
CA ASP A 6 -6.83 14.93 -21.50
C ASP A 6 -6.80 13.52 -20.89
N LYS A 7 -5.64 12.88 -20.93
CA LYS A 7 -5.39 11.56 -20.34
C LYS A 7 -5.17 11.75 -18.84
N GLY A 8 -6.28 11.83 -18.11
CA GLY A 8 -6.30 11.83 -16.65
C GLY A 8 -6.61 13.20 -16.07
N SER A 9 -7.90 13.52 -15.92
CA SER A 9 -8.32 14.63 -15.07
C SER A 9 -8.00 14.27 -13.61
N PRO A 10 -7.29 15.14 -12.86
CA PRO A 10 -7.07 14.96 -11.43
C PRO A 10 -8.39 14.72 -10.67
N ASP A 11 -9.47 15.38 -11.09
CA ASP A 11 -10.78 15.23 -10.46
C ASP A 11 -11.35 13.81 -10.61
N SER A 12 -11.07 13.15 -11.74
CA SER A 12 -11.46 11.75 -11.93
C SER A 12 -10.71 10.82 -10.98
N VAL A 13 -9.42 11.07 -10.73
CA VAL A 13 -8.61 10.31 -9.77
C VAL A 13 -9.15 10.50 -8.35
N LEU A 14 -9.44 11.75 -7.95
CA LEU A 14 -10.02 12.06 -6.64
C LEU A 14 -11.40 11.41 -6.46
N SER A 15 -12.26 11.47 -7.49
CA SER A 15 -13.57 10.83 -7.49
C SER A 15 -13.48 9.31 -7.35
N LEU A 16 -12.52 8.68 -8.05
CA LEU A 16 -12.26 7.24 -7.96
C LEU A 16 -11.85 6.82 -6.54
N PHE A 17 -10.96 7.56 -5.88
CA PHE A 17 -10.59 7.26 -4.50
C PHE A 17 -11.80 7.39 -3.56
N ARG A 18 -12.61 8.44 -3.70
CA ARG A 18 -13.83 8.59 -2.89
C ARG A 18 -14.82 7.44 -3.11
N SER A 19 -15.00 6.99 -4.35
CA SER A 19 -15.90 5.87 -4.65
C SER A 19 -15.42 4.53 -4.07
N HIS A 20 -14.11 4.38 -3.83
CA HIS A 20 -13.52 3.23 -3.14
C HIS A 20 -13.48 3.39 -1.61
N GLY A 21 -14.06 4.48 -1.06
CA GLY A 21 -14.23 4.69 0.37
C GLY A 21 -13.04 5.33 1.09
N PHE A 22 -12.15 6.00 0.36
CA PHE A 22 -11.10 6.81 0.96
C PHE A 22 -11.67 8.13 1.49
N THR A 23 -11.21 8.56 2.67
CA THR A 23 -11.55 9.88 3.22
C THR A 23 -10.72 10.97 2.54
N ASN A 24 -11.18 12.23 2.60
CA ASN A 24 -10.41 13.36 2.04
C ASN A 24 -9.01 13.46 2.68
N SER A 25 -8.88 13.18 3.98
CA SER A 25 -7.56 13.16 4.65
C SER A 25 -6.63 12.11 4.05
N GLN A 26 -7.12 10.88 3.88
CA GLN A 26 -6.34 9.80 3.28
C GLN A 26 -5.95 10.12 1.84
N ILE A 27 -6.85 10.74 1.08
CA ILE A 27 -6.55 11.18 -0.29
C ILE A 27 -5.46 12.25 -0.28
N CYS A 28 -5.53 13.24 0.62
CA CYS A 28 -4.49 14.24 0.77
C CYS A 28 -3.13 13.61 1.08
N ASP A 29 -3.07 12.65 2.01
CA ASP A 29 -1.84 11.95 2.36
C ASP A 29 -1.26 11.19 1.15
N ILE A 30 -2.10 10.43 0.44
CA ILE A 30 -1.73 9.67 -0.77
C ILE A 30 -1.14 10.58 -1.85
N ILE A 31 -1.80 11.70 -2.14
CA ILE A 31 -1.37 12.63 -3.19
C ILE A 31 -0.13 13.42 -2.77
N THR A 32 0.02 13.72 -1.47
CA THR A 32 1.22 14.38 -0.94
C THR A 32 2.44 13.48 -1.06
N ASP A 33 2.32 12.19 -0.72
CA ASP A 33 3.42 11.24 -0.82
C ASP A 33 3.70 10.83 -2.28
N TYR A 34 2.66 10.67 -3.10
CA TYR A 34 2.79 10.18 -4.47
C TYR A 34 1.94 10.97 -5.48
N PRO A 35 2.32 12.23 -5.80
CA PRO A 35 1.53 13.13 -6.66
C PRO A 35 1.38 12.64 -8.11
N GLN A 36 2.25 11.72 -8.56
CA GLN A 36 2.18 11.12 -9.89
C GLN A 36 0.87 10.33 -10.14
N LEU A 37 0.08 10.04 -9.11
CA LEU A 37 -1.24 9.42 -9.31
C LEU A 37 -2.23 10.36 -9.98
N LEU A 38 -2.08 11.69 -9.83
CA LEU A 38 -3.00 12.66 -10.43
C LEU A 38 -2.94 12.70 -11.95
N ILE A 39 -1.79 12.30 -12.53
CA ILE A 39 -1.60 12.22 -13.99
C ILE A 39 -1.92 10.83 -14.54
N ALA A 40 -2.32 9.89 -13.69
CA ALA A 40 -2.67 8.54 -14.12
C ALA A 40 -4.11 8.49 -14.63
N ASP A 41 -4.38 7.58 -15.56
CA ASP A 41 -5.75 7.31 -16.01
C ASP A 41 -6.54 6.62 -14.88
N ALA A 42 -7.56 7.30 -14.35
CA ALA A 42 -8.36 6.80 -13.24
C ALA A 42 -9.03 5.45 -13.58
N GLU A 43 -9.68 5.34 -14.73
CA GLU A 43 -10.49 4.18 -15.09
C GLU A 43 -9.67 3.03 -15.69
N LYS A 44 -8.63 3.33 -16.47
CA LYS A 44 -7.82 2.32 -17.17
C LYS A 44 -6.62 1.86 -16.37
N SER A 45 -6.08 2.68 -15.47
CA SER A 45 -4.88 2.35 -14.68
C SER A 45 -5.20 2.10 -13.21
N LEU A 46 -5.81 3.06 -12.52
CA LEU A 46 -6.00 2.96 -11.07
C LEU A 46 -7.17 2.05 -10.68
N GLY A 47 -8.30 2.16 -11.38
CA GLY A 47 -9.52 1.39 -11.11
C GLY A 47 -9.31 -0.13 -11.11
N PRO A 48 -8.67 -0.72 -12.15
CA PRO A 48 -8.39 -2.15 -12.18
C PRO A 48 -7.47 -2.60 -11.03
N LYS A 49 -6.50 -1.76 -10.64
CA LYS A 49 -5.60 -2.07 -9.53
C LYS A 49 -6.30 -2.04 -8.19
N LEU A 50 -7.15 -1.04 -7.94
CA LEU A 50 -7.94 -0.98 -6.71
C LEU A 50 -8.87 -2.19 -6.60
N LYS A 51 -9.55 -2.57 -7.68
CA LYS A 51 -10.38 -3.79 -7.74
C LYS A 51 -9.58 -5.06 -7.50
N PHE A 52 -8.41 -5.19 -8.14
CA PHE A 52 -7.51 -6.32 -7.94
C PHE A 52 -7.07 -6.44 -6.48
N LEU A 53 -6.61 -5.36 -5.87
CA LEU A 53 -6.20 -5.36 -4.46
C LEU A 53 -7.37 -5.66 -3.51
N GLN A 54 -8.57 -5.16 -3.82
CA GLN A 54 -9.78 -5.47 -3.05
C GLN A 54 -10.16 -6.95 -3.15
N SER A 55 -10.03 -7.59 -4.33
CA SER A 55 -10.32 -9.02 -4.50
C SER A 55 -9.38 -9.95 -3.73
N ARG A 56 -8.27 -9.44 -3.20
CA ARG A 56 -7.29 -10.21 -2.41
C ARG A 56 -7.73 -10.46 -0.96
N GLY A 57 -9.00 -10.22 -0.64
CA GLY A 57 -9.59 -10.54 0.65
C GLY A 57 -9.17 -9.60 1.78
N ALA A 58 -8.75 -8.37 1.45
CA ALA A 58 -8.54 -7.34 2.47
C ALA A 58 -9.88 -6.68 2.82
N LEU A 59 -10.06 -6.37 4.10
CA LEU A 59 -11.14 -5.49 4.51
C LEU A 59 -10.93 -4.12 3.85
N ARG A 60 -12.02 -3.44 3.48
CA ARG A 60 -11.92 -2.13 2.82
C ARG A 60 -11.10 -1.12 3.66
N SER A 61 -11.25 -1.15 4.99
CA SER A 61 -10.47 -0.32 5.91
C SER A 61 -8.98 -0.66 5.94
N GLU A 62 -8.64 -1.94 5.84
CA GLU A 62 -7.25 -2.40 5.78
C GLU A 62 -6.61 -1.97 4.45
N LEU A 63 -7.35 -2.09 3.34
CA LEU A 63 -6.91 -1.64 2.03
C LEU A 63 -6.64 -0.13 2.00
N THR A 64 -7.58 0.69 2.52
CA THR A 64 -7.40 2.15 2.55
C THR A 64 -6.23 2.55 3.43
N GLU A 65 -6.03 1.91 4.59
CA GLU A 65 -4.87 2.15 5.44
C GLU A 65 -3.55 1.83 4.73
N ILE A 66 -3.45 0.65 4.10
CA ILE A 66 -2.24 0.23 3.38
C ILE A 66 -1.93 1.21 2.26
N LEU A 67 -2.92 1.58 1.45
CA LEU A 67 -2.72 2.47 0.31
C LEU A 67 -2.48 3.92 0.73
N THR A 68 -2.94 4.33 1.92
CA THR A 68 -2.60 5.64 2.50
C THR A 68 -1.13 5.70 2.90
N LYS A 69 -0.62 4.63 3.53
CA LYS A 69 0.80 4.55 3.94
C LYS A 69 1.74 4.29 2.77
N VAL A 70 1.32 3.50 1.79
CA VAL A 70 2.20 3.06 0.68
C VAL A 70 1.50 3.23 -0.68
N PRO A 71 1.24 4.48 -1.12
CA PRO A 71 0.51 4.76 -2.36
C PRO A 71 1.26 4.28 -3.63
N LYS A 72 2.59 4.12 -3.54
CA LYS A 72 3.44 3.60 -4.63
C LYS A 72 3.00 2.24 -5.17
N ILE A 73 2.26 1.44 -4.39
CA ILE A 73 1.68 0.17 -4.83
C ILE A 73 0.82 0.37 -6.10
N LEU A 74 0.09 1.48 -6.19
CA LEU A 74 -0.80 1.80 -7.32
C LEU A 74 -0.02 2.16 -8.59
N ALA A 75 1.25 2.52 -8.49
CA ALA A 75 2.11 2.86 -9.62
C ALA A 75 2.84 1.64 -10.21
N MET A 76 2.87 0.51 -9.49
CA MET A 76 3.60 -0.68 -9.92
C MET A 76 3.00 -1.30 -11.18
N LYS A 77 3.82 -1.53 -12.21
CA LYS A 77 3.37 -2.02 -13.53
C LYS A 77 3.10 -3.53 -13.59
N LYS A 78 3.65 -4.31 -12.65
CA LYS A 78 3.60 -5.78 -12.68
C LYS A 78 2.71 -6.30 -11.57
N ASP A 79 1.52 -6.81 -11.92
CA ASP A 79 0.52 -7.27 -10.94
C ASP A 79 1.07 -8.29 -9.95
N LYS A 80 1.89 -9.25 -10.40
CA LYS A 80 2.56 -10.21 -9.52
C LYS A 80 3.46 -9.53 -8.48
N ALA A 81 4.23 -8.52 -8.89
CA ALA A 81 5.10 -7.79 -7.99
C ALA A 81 4.30 -6.90 -7.04
N THR A 82 3.25 -6.25 -7.54
CA THR A 82 2.28 -5.48 -6.75
C THR A 82 1.66 -6.34 -5.66
N SER A 83 1.21 -7.55 -6.02
CA SER A 83 0.61 -8.52 -5.11
C SER A 83 1.57 -8.95 -3.99
N VAL A 84 2.79 -9.32 -4.35
CA VAL A 84 3.82 -9.78 -3.41
C VAL A 84 4.24 -8.66 -2.46
N TYR A 85 4.30 -7.42 -2.95
CA TYR A 85 4.63 -6.27 -2.12
C TYR A 85 3.47 -5.86 -1.21
N TYR A 86 2.23 -5.89 -1.73
CA TYR A 86 1.02 -5.63 -0.96
C TYR A 86 0.88 -6.58 0.24
N ASP A 87 1.05 -7.90 0.03
CA ASP A 87 0.99 -8.88 1.11
C ASP A 87 2.04 -8.61 2.19
N PHE A 88 3.25 -8.26 1.76
CA PHE A 88 4.33 -7.96 2.68
C PHE A 88 4.03 -6.72 3.55
N VAL A 89 3.53 -5.64 2.95
CA VAL A 89 3.12 -4.44 3.69
C VAL A 89 1.96 -4.74 4.63
N LYS A 90 0.99 -5.54 4.17
CA LYS A 90 -0.15 -5.99 4.98
C LYS A 90 0.32 -6.73 6.25
N GLU A 91 1.23 -7.69 6.10
CA GLU A 91 1.77 -8.44 7.24
C GLU A 91 2.58 -7.55 8.20
N ILE A 92 3.33 -6.56 7.68
CA ILE A 92 4.02 -5.58 8.53
C ILE A 92 3.02 -4.73 9.35
N ILE A 93 1.96 -4.23 8.73
CA ILE A 93 0.98 -3.39 9.44
C ILE A 93 0.21 -4.20 10.47
N LYS A 94 -0.14 -5.46 10.17
CA LYS A 94 -0.74 -6.37 11.15
C LYS A 94 0.20 -6.65 12.32
N ALA A 95 1.47 -6.90 12.01
CA ALA A 95 2.51 -7.08 13.01
C ALA A 95 2.60 -5.85 13.92
N ASP A 96 2.61 -4.64 13.35
CA ASP A 96 2.69 -3.40 14.12
C ASP A 96 1.53 -3.21 15.12
N LYS A 97 0.30 -3.56 14.73
CA LYS A 97 -0.88 -3.49 15.60
C LYS A 97 -0.88 -4.56 16.70
N SER A 98 -0.18 -5.68 16.47
CA SER A 98 -0.08 -6.76 17.43
C SER A 98 1.05 -6.45 18.40
N SER A 99 0.73 -6.07 19.65
CA SER A 99 1.68 -5.76 20.74
C SER A 99 2.64 -6.91 21.13
N LYS A 100 2.69 -7.99 20.35
CA LYS A 100 3.36 -9.26 20.66
C LYS A 100 4.86 -9.29 20.38
N PHE A 101 5.47 -8.16 20.00
CA PHE A 101 6.91 -8.14 19.69
C PHE A 101 7.84 -8.09 20.90
N GLU A 102 7.33 -7.85 22.12
CA GLU A 102 8.16 -7.96 23.32
C GLU A 102 8.60 -9.40 23.65
N THR A 103 8.10 -10.44 22.97
CA THR A 103 8.35 -11.85 23.37
C THR A 103 8.52 -12.85 22.22
N LEU A 104 8.89 -12.43 21.01
CA LEU A 104 9.19 -13.40 19.95
C LEU A 104 10.65 -13.86 20.04
N CYS A 105 10.84 -14.97 20.75
CA CYS A 105 12.05 -15.79 20.68
C CYS A 105 12.45 -15.97 19.20
N HIS A 106 13.72 -15.76 18.84
CA HIS A 106 14.19 -15.80 17.45
C HIS A 106 13.82 -17.10 16.70
N SER A 107 13.49 -18.17 17.43
CA SER A 107 13.00 -19.46 16.93
C SER A 107 11.56 -19.45 16.40
N SER A 108 10.73 -18.48 16.78
CA SER A 108 9.32 -18.37 16.40
C SER A 108 9.08 -17.47 15.19
N LEU A 109 10.16 -16.92 14.64
CA LEU A 109 10.08 -16.06 13.45
C LEU A 109 9.85 -16.94 12.22
N PRO A 110 8.98 -16.52 11.28
CA PRO A 110 8.78 -17.24 10.04
C PRO A 110 10.15 -17.44 9.36
N HIS A 111 10.36 -18.64 8.80
CA HIS A 111 11.65 -19.06 8.26
C HIS A 111 11.43 -19.76 6.91
N GLY A 112 12.27 -19.43 5.93
CA GLY A 112 12.34 -20.16 4.66
C GLY A 112 11.98 -19.32 3.41
N SER A 113 11.22 -18.24 3.53
CA SER A 113 10.89 -17.36 2.39
C SER A 113 11.70 -16.06 2.36
N ARG A 114 11.83 -15.45 1.17
CA ARG A 114 12.44 -14.12 1.00
C ARG A 114 11.67 -13.03 1.78
N GLN A 115 10.36 -13.20 1.97
CA GLN A 115 9.54 -12.26 2.74
C GLN A 115 9.75 -12.47 4.24
N ASP A 116 9.92 -13.72 4.68
CA ASP A 116 10.15 -14.04 6.09
C ASP A 116 11.44 -13.42 6.60
N ASN A 117 12.52 -13.50 5.79
CA ASN A 117 13.78 -12.83 6.09
C ASN A 117 13.63 -11.31 6.23
N LYS A 118 12.80 -10.68 5.39
CA LYS A 118 12.54 -9.24 5.50
C LYS A 118 11.75 -8.91 6.75
N ILE A 119 10.72 -9.71 7.09
CA ILE A 119 9.97 -9.54 8.33
C ILE A 119 10.93 -9.65 9.51
N ARG A 120 11.76 -10.71 9.57
CA ARG A 120 12.78 -10.88 10.62
C ARG A 120 13.66 -9.65 10.80
N ASN A 121 14.17 -9.10 9.70
CA ASN A 121 15.03 -7.91 9.75
C ASN A 121 14.28 -6.68 10.26
N VAL A 122 13.03 -6.46 9.82
CA VAL A 122 12.20 -5.35 10.32
C VAL A 122 11.98 -5.46 11.83
N LEU A 123 11.80 -6.68 12.34
CA LEU A 123 11.60 -6.93 13.78
C LEU A 123 12.86 -6.68 14.60
N VAL A 124 14.02 -7.17 14.15
CA VAL A 124 15.30 -6.91 14.82
C VAL A 124 15.61 -5.40 14.84
N LEU A 125 15.36 -4.68 13.75
CA LEU A 125 15.55 -3.23 13.72
C LEU A 125 14.64 -2.51 14.74
N ARG A 126 13.43 -3.03 14.96
CA ARG A 126 12.51 -2.50 15.98
C ARG A 126 13.03 -2.76 17.40
N GLU A 127 13.54 -3.95 17.70
CA GLU A 127 14.19 -4.25 18.99
C GLU A 127 15.36 -3.30 19.29
N LEU A 128 16.07 -2.87 18.24
CA LEU A 128 17.14 -1.87 18.32
C LEU A 128 16.64 -0.42 18.43
N GLY A 129 15.34 -0.20 18.58
CA GLY A 129 14.74 1.12 18.77
C GLY A 129 14.56 1.95 17.50
N VAL A 130 14.68 1.35 16.31
CA VAL A 130 14.44 2.08 15.05
C VAL A 130 12.92 2.29 14.87
N PRO A 131 12.44 3.55 14.81
CA PRO A 131 11.02 3.82 14.65
C PRO A 131 10.55 3.44 13.24
N GLN A 132 9.35 2.86 13.17
CA GLN A 132 8.74 2.52 11.88
C GLN A 132 8.20 3.78 11.21
N ARG A 133 8.70 4.08 10.01
CA ARG A 133 8.10 5.01 9.06
C ARG A 133 7.77 4.23 7.81
N LEU A 134 6.48 4.05 7.54
CA LEU A 134 5.96 3.47 6.30
C LEU A 134 5.48 4.58 5.40
#